data_AF-K0IHI4-F1
#
_entry.id   AF-K0IHI4-F1
#
_cell.length_a   1.000
_cell.length_b   1.000
_cell.length_c   1.000
_cell.angle_alpha   90.00
_cell.angle_beta   90.00
_cell.angle_gamma   90.00
#
_symmetry.space_group_name_H-M   'P 1'
#
loop_
_entity.id
_entity.type
_entity.pdbx_description
1 polymer ?
#
loop_
_entity_poly.entity_id
_entity_poly.type
_entity_poly.pdbx_seq_one_letter_code
_entity_poly.pdbx_strand_id
1 'polypeptide(L)'
;MTIEDIDPDIRGILLPGEQIIFIASQSKVAPGGSFLPNSIYITNIRVIFKDPRWFGLKVDIMDISYRDISTVMLKRGVFTTELYFKPHFTDYKVKLPALEKKAAQRISQLIQRGIRGELPGQNQLTIPDISAVQTVEQAAAAEVQPVEKEEKKPAQSADNTTASCRYCNFTVQPASKFCPECGKSVQIETNIFKVCPSCDAVTSDDAIFCSTCHQKFPDNFLQ
;
A
#
# COMPACT_ATOMS: atom_id res chain seq x y z
N MET A 1 -19.96 -6.38 15.04
CA MET A 1 -18.82 -6.81 15.85
C MET A 1 -18.48 -5.64 16.74
N THR A 2 -18.62 -5.82 18.05
CA THR A 2 -18.09 -4.85 19.01
C THR A 2 -16.57 -5.02 19.06
N ILE A 3 -15.85 -3.92 19.28
CA ILE A 3 -14.37 -3.93 19.35
C ILE A 3 -13.86 -4.80 20.53
N GLU A 4 -14.74 -5.08 21.49
CA GLU A 4 -14.48 -5.88 22.70
C GLU A 4 -14.30 -7.38 22.44
N ASP A 5 -14.81 -7.90 21.32
CA ASP A 5 -14.71 -9.32 20.96
C ASP A 5 -13.42 -9.65 20.19
N ILE A 6 -12.56 -8.66 19.96
CA ILE A 6 -11.31 -8.82 19.22
C ILE A 6 -10.22 -9.29 20.18
N ASP A 7 -9.48 -10.29 19.75
CA ASP A 7 -8.31 -10.81 20.45
C ASP A 7 -7.31 -9.68 20.80
N PRO A 8 -6.85 -9.58 22.07
CA PRO A 8 -6.00 -8.48 22.52
C PRO A 8 -4.67 -8.41 21.76
N ASP A 9 -4.12 -9.56 21.35
CA ASP A 9 -2.87 -9.62 20.59
C ASP A 9 -3.03 -8.96 19.22
N ILE A 10 -4.21 -9.08 18.62
CA ILE A 10 -4.53 -8.47 17.32
C ILE A 10 -4.84 -6.99 17.50
N ARG A 11 -5.58 -6.63 18.55
CA ARG A 11 -5.95 -5.24 18.80
C ARG A 11 -4.73 -4.33 18.94
N GLY A 12 -3.66 -4.82 19.57
CA GLY A 12 -2.41 -4.05 19.77
C GLY A 12 -1.59 -3.80 18.49
N ILE A 13 -1.86 -4.52 17.39
CA ILE A 13 -1.07 -4.43 16.15
C ILE A 13 -1.82 -3.79 14.97
N LEU A 14 -3.09 -3.43 15.16
CA LEU A 14 -3.87 -2.70 14.15
C LEU A 14 -3.30 -1.29 13.96
N LEU A 15 -3.19 -0.87 12.70
CA LEU A 15 -2.77 0.49 12.37
C LEU A 15 -3.89 1.51 12.65
N PRO A 16 -3.57 2.80 12.83
CA PRO A 16 -4.58 3.85 12.94
C PRO A 16 -5.53 3.86 11.73
N GLY A 17 -6.84 3.76 11.99
CA GLY A 17 -7.85 3.69 10.93
C GLY A 17 -8.00 2.32 10.25
N GLU A 18 -7.20 1.32 10.64
CA GLU A 18 -7.38 -0.07 10.21
C GLU A 18 -8.61 -0.67 10.91
N GLN A 19 -9.52 -1.24 10.13
CA GLN A 19 -10.77 -1.82 10.59
C GLN A 19 -10.85 -3.30 10.24
N ILE A 20 -11.23 -4.12 11.21
CA ILE A 20 -11.52 -5.54 10.98
C ILE A 20 -12.91 -5.65 10.35
N ILE A 21 -12.97 -6.24 9.16
CA ILE A 21 -14.19 -6.45 8.38
C ILE A 21 -14.80 -7.83 8.69
N PHE A 22 -13.95 -8.84 8.91
CA PHE A 22 -14.39 -10.21 9.15
C PHE A 22 -13.37 -11.00 9.97
N ILE A 23 -13.87 -11.89 10.82
CA ILE A 23 -13.06 -12.79 11.65
C ILE A 23 -13.57 -14.22 11.45
N ALA A 24 -12.65 -15.17 11.34
CA ALA A 24 -12.97 -16.58 11.42
C ALA A 24 -11.85 -17.36 12.10
N SER A 25 -12.22 -18.48 12.72
CA SER A 25 -11.29 -19.41 13.33
C SER A 25 -11.51 -20.82 12.81
N GLN A 26 -10.46 -21.62 12.79
CA GLN A 26 -10.53 -23.06 12.61
C GLN A 26 -11.52 -23.63 13.64
N SER A 27 -12.38 -24.56 13.22
CA SER A 27 -13.27 -25.21 14.18
C SER A 27 -12.47 -26.01 15.21
N LYS A 28 -12.93 -26.02 16.46
CA LYS A 28 -12.33 -26.86 17.51
C LYS A 28 -12.77 -28.33 17.44
N VAL A 29 -13.93 -28.60 16.84
CA VAL A 29 -14.64 -29.89 16.94
C VAL A 29 -14.96 -30.53 15.60
N ALA A 30 -14.94 -29.77 14.50
CA ALA A 30 -15.22 -30.32 13.17
C ALA A 30 -14.02 -31.11 12.61
N PRO A 31 -14.22 -31.98 11.61
CA PRO A 31 -13.13 -32.69 10.94
C PRO A 31 -12.08 -31.72 10.38
N GLY A 32 -10.82 -31.95 10.74
CA GLY A 32 -9.69 -31.05 10.45
C GLY A 32 -9.53 -29.88 11.44
N GLY A 33 -10.27 -29.91 12.55
CA GLY A 33 -10.23 -28.90 13.60
C GLY A 33 -9.01 -28.99 14.53
N SER A 34 -8.91 -28.04 15.47
CA SER A 34 -7.82 -27.96 16.45
C SER A 34 -8.31 -27.40 17.78
N PHE A 35 -7.84 -27.97 18.90
CA PHE A 35 -8.09 -27.41 20.24
C PHE A 35 -7.46 -26.00 20.41
N LEU A 36 -6.40 -25.74 19.64
CA LEU A 36 -5.73 -24.45 19.51
C LEU A 36 -5.99 -23.94 18.09
N PRO A 37 -7.15 -23.32 17.84
CA PRO A 37 -7.56 -23.01 16.49
C PRO A 37 -6.77 -21.84 15.92
N ASN A 38 -6.31 -22.01 14.69
CA ASN A 38 -5.79 -20.89 13.90
C ASN A 38 -6.91 -19.90 13.62
N SER A 39 -6.60 -18.61 13.58
CA SER A 39 -7.59 -17.55 13.33
C SER A 39 -7.12 -16.61 12.23
N ILE A 40 -8.08 -16.10 11.46
CA ILE A 40 -7.84 -15.14 10.39
C ILE A 40 -8.70 -13.90 10.62
N TYR A 41 -8.08 -12.74 10.45
CA TYR A 41 -8.69 -11.43 10.57
C TYR A 41 -8.50 -10.72 9.24
N ILE A 42 -9.63 -10.37 8.63
CA ILE A 42 -9.68 -9.68 7.34
C ILE A 42 -9.89 -8.22 7.65
N THR A 43 -8.88 -7.38 7.41
CA THR A 43 -8.97 -5.95 7.63
C THR A 43 -9.26 -5.22 6.33
N ASN A 44 -9.48 -3.91 6.40
CA ASN A 44 -9.61 -3.09 5.21
C ASN A 44 -8.29 -2.89 4.45
N ILE A 45 -7.13 -3.31 4.96
CA ILE A 45 -5.83 -3.11 4.28
C ILE A 45 -4.99 -4.37 4.11
N ARG A 46 -5.18 -5.40 4.94
CA ARG A 46 -4.40 -6.65 4.88
C ARG A 46 -5.16 -7.84 5.50
N VAL A 47 -4.58 -9.02 5.36
CA VAL A 47 -4.98 -10.23 6.08
C VAL A 47 -4.03 -10.43 7.26
N ILE A 48 -4.56 -10.69 8.45
CA ILE A 48 -3.77 -11.09 9.62
C ILE A 48 -4.11 -12.53 9.96
N PHE A 49 -3.11 -13.40 10.04
CA PHE A 49 -3.26 -14.80 10.42
C PHE A 49 -2.55 -15.07 11.74
N LYS A 50 -3.28 -15.64 12.69
CA LYS A 50 -2.82 -16.01 14.03
C LYS A 50 -2.69 -17.52 14.14
N ASP A 51 -1.46 -17.99 14.38
CA ASP A 51 -1.07 -19.40 14.54
C ASP A 51 -0.58 -19.64 15.98
N PRO A 52 -1.44 -20.08 16.91
CA PRO A 52 -1.02 -20.42 18.26
C PRO A 52 -0.16 -21.70 18.27
N ARG A 53 1.07 -21.59 18.77
CA ARG A 53 2.05 -22.68 18.91
C ARG A 53 2.27 -23.06 20.37
N TRP A 54 2.82 -24.25 20.59
CA TRP A 54 3.18 -24.75 21.93
C TRP A 54 2.04 -24.63 22.95
N PHE A 55 0.89 -25.24 22.70
CA PHE A 55 -0.26 -25.14 23.61
C PHE A 55 -0.77 -23.71 23.85
N GLY A 56 -0.44 -22.76 22.96
CA GLY A 56 -0.82 -21.35 23.09
C GLY A 56 0.19 -20.49 23.86
N LEU A 57 1.35 -21.05 24.26
CA LEU A 57 2.44 -20.30 24.92
C LEU A 57 3.17 -19.35 23.96
N LYS A 58 3.09 -19.63 22.65
CA LYS A 58 3.64 -18.77 21.60
C LYS A 58 2.58 -18.52 20.55
N VAL A 59 2.61 -17.35 19.96
CA VAL A 59 1.69 -16.98 18.89
C VAL A 59 2.53 -16.44 17.75
N ASP A 60 2.41 -17.08 16.59
CA ASP A 60 2.94 -16.54 15.34
C ASP A 60 1.83 -15.70 14.70
N ILE A 61 2.11 -14.42 14.47
CA ILE A 61 1.22 -13.51 13.76
C ILE A 61 1.85 -13.17 12.42
N MET A 62 1.14 -13.44 11.35
CA MET A 62 1.54 -13.08 9.99
C MET A 62 0.59 -12.02 9.46
N ASP A 63 1.14 -10.88 9.07
CA ASP A 63 0.41 -9.83 8.37
C ASP A 63 0.77 -9.84 6.89
N ILE A 64 -0.24 -9.93 6.03
CA ILE A 64 -0.06 -10.16 4.60
C ILE A 64 -0.89 -9.13 3.85
N SER A 65 -0.19 -8.19 3.21
CA SER A 65 -0.81 -7.20 2.32
C SER A 65 -1.60 -7.90 1.23
N TYR A 66 -2.76 -7.35 0.87
CA TYR A 66 -3.54 -7.90 -0.24
C TYR A 66 -2.77 -7.92 -1.55
N ARG A 67 -1.90 -6.92 -1.78
CA ARG A 67 -1.08 -6.84 -3.01
C ARG A 67 -0.07 -7.98 -3.13
N ASP A 68 0.31 -8.56 -2.01
CA ASP A 68 1.27 -9.67 -1.98
C ASP A 68 0.59 -11.03 -2.12
N ILE A 69 -0.73 -11.12 -2.13
CA ILE A 69 -1.43 -12.40 -2.25
C ILE A 69 -1.54 -12.82 -3.72
N SER A 70 -0.76 -13.82 -4.10
CA SER A 70 -0.70 -14.32 -5.48
C SER A 70 -1.82 -15.29 -5.85
N THR A 71 -2.32 -16.06 -4.88
CA THR A 71 -3.28 -17.14 -5.13
C THR A 71 -4.13 -17.36 -3.90
N VAL A 72 -5.44 -17.51 -4.11
CA VAL A 72 -6.42 -17.84 -3.07
C VAL A 72 -7.23 -19.03 -3.55
N MET A 73 -7.32 -20.08 -2.74
CA MET A 73 -7.99 -21.32 -3.11
C MET A 73 -8.84 -21.85 -1.96
N LEU A 74 -9.99 -22.40 -2.34
CA LEU A 74 -10.92 -23.08 -1.43
C LEU A 74 -10.99 -24.56 -1.79
N LYS A 75 -10.55 -25.42 -0.88
CA LYS A 75 -10.76 -26.86 -1.00
C LYS A 75 -12.03 -27.23 -0.25
N ARG A 76 -13.09 -27.51 -1.01
CA ARG A 76 -14.40 -27.86 -0.46
C ARG A 76 -14.43 -29.33 -0.08
N GLY A 77 -14.62 -29.62 1.20
CA GLY A 77 -14.96 -30.94 1.70
C GLY A 77 -16.46 -31.10 1.91
N VAL A 78 -16.86 -32.32 2.28
CA VAL A 78 -18.26 -32.66 2.58
C VAL A 78 -18.76 -31.87 3.79
N PHE A 79 -17.95 -31.79 4.85
CA PHE A 79 -18.32 -31.12 6.11
C PHE A 79 -17.71 -29.72 6.23
N THR A 80 -16.44 -29.58 5.90
CA THR A 80 -15.67 -28.36 6.10
C THR A 80 -14.97 -27.91 4.82
N THR A 81 -14.58 -26.64 4.78
CA THR A 81 -13.76 -26.09 3.70
C THR A 81 -12.41 -25.69 4.26
N GLU A 82 -11.33 -25.97 3.52
CA GLU A 82 -10.00 -25.44 3.79
C GLU A 82 -9.76 -24.24 2.87
N LEU A 83 -9.45 -23.09 3.48
CA LEU A 83 -8.93 -21.92 2.78
C LEU A 83 -7.41 -22.02 2.78
N TYR A 84 -6.78 -21.75 1.65
CA TYR A 84 -5.35 -21.46 1.63
C TYR A 84 -5.02 -20.36 0.64
N PHE A 85 -3.94 -19.63 0.93
CA PHE A 85 -3.42 -18.62 0.02
C PHE A 85 -1.89 -18.57 0.08
N LYS A 86 -1.28 -18.10 -1.02
CA LYS A 86 0.18 -18.02 -1.19
C LYS A 86 0.58 -16.55 -1.39
N PRO A 87 1.45 -15.98 -0.54
CA PRO A 87 2.06 -14.69 -0.83
C PRO A 87 3.12 -14.79 -1.95
N HIS A 88 3.39 -13.70 -2.68
CA HIS A 88 4.25 -13.68 -3.86
C HIS A 88 5.70 -14.07 -3.58
N PHE A 89 6.26 -13.56 -2.48
CA PHE A 89 7.69 -13.63 -2.20
C PHE A 89 8.08 -14.75 -1.22
N THR A 90 7.18 -15.72 -1.01
CA THR A 90 7.43 -16.84 -0.10
C THR A 90 6.83 -18.13 -0.61
N ASP A 91 7.51 -19.24 -0.35
CA ASP A 91 6.96 -20.57 -0.58
C ASP A 91 6.07 -21.06 0.56
N TYR A 92 5.99 -20.28 1.64
CA TYR A 92 5.06 -20.52 2.71
C TYR A 92 3.60 -20.39 2.24
N LYS A 93 2.77 -21.36 2.62
CA LYS A 93 1.34 -21.39 2.31
C LYS A 93 0.56 -21.19 3.59
N VAL A 94 -0.23 -20.13 3.66
CA VAL A 94 -1.17 -19.96 4.77
C VAL A 94 -2.33 -20.92 4.57
N LYS A 95 -2.62 -21.75 5.57
CA LYS A 95 -3.71 -22.74 5.54
C LYS A 95 -4.63 -22.55 6.73
N LEU A 96 -5.92 -22.47 6.47
CA LEU A 96 -6.98 -22.43 7.46
C LEU A 96 -7.99 -23.55 7.18
N PRO A 97 -7.80 -24.72 7.79
CA PRO A 97 -8.71 -25.85 7.62
C PRO A 97 -9.96 -25.68 8.50
N ALA A 98 -10.90 -26.63 8.35
CA ALA A 98 -12.08 -26.75 9.18
C ALA A 98 -12.95 -25.48 9.31
N LEU A 99 -13.05 -24.70 8.23
CA LEU A 99 -13.96 -23.55 8.15
C LEU A 99 -15.37 -23.99 7.76
N GLU A 100 -16.35 -23.26 8.27
CA GLU A 100 -17.71 -23.32 7.74
C GLU A 100 -17.72 -22.86 6.27
N LYS A 101 -18.54 -23.50 5.44
CA LYS A 101 -18.60 -23.23 3.99
C LYS A 101 -18.91 -21.76 3.68
N LYS A 102 -19.85 -21.15 4.39
CA LYS A 102 -20.21 -19.73 4.22
C LYS A 102 -19.07 -18.81 4.63
N ALA A 103 -18.44 -19.08 5.77
CA ALA A 103 -17.28 -18.32 6.24
C ALA A 103 -16.11 -18.39 5.25
N ALA A 104 -15.74 -19.59 4.78
CA ALA A 104 -14.67 -19.77 3.80
C ALA A 104 -14.93 -19.02 2.49
N GLN A 105 -16.18 -19.08 2.00
CA GLN A 105 -16.60 -18.32 0.82
C GLN A 105 -16.51 -16.80 1.07
N ARG A 106 -16.97 -16.33 2.23
CA ARG A 106 -16.94 -14.91 2.59
C ARG A 106 -15.52 -14.38 2.67
N ILE A 107 -14.61 -15.15 3.28
CA ILE A 107 -13.19 -14.80 3.38
C ILE A 107 -12.58 -14.69 1.98
N SER A 108 -12.77 -15.70 1.12
CA SER A 108 -12.25 -15.67 -0.25
C SER A 108 -12.73 -14.44 -1.01
N GLN A 109 -14.03 -14.12 -0.91
CA GLN A 109 -14.58 -12.91 -1.54
C GLN A 109 -13.93 -11.62 -1.01
N LEU A 110 -13.72 -11.50 0.29
CA LEU A 110 -13.09 -10.31 0.87
C LEU A 110 -11.61 -10.19 0.47
N ILE A 111 -10.86 -11.29 0.47
CA ILE A 111 -9.46 -11.28 0.04
C ILE A 111 -9.37 -10.88 -1.43
N GLN A 112 -10.22 -11.44 -2.29
CA GLN A 112 -10.27 -11.08 -3.71
C GLN A 112 -10.62 -9.61 -3.94
N ARG A 113 -11.56 -9.06 -3.16
CA ARG A 113 -11.86 -7.62 -3.16
C ARG A 113 -10.69 -6.78 -2.68
N GLY A 114 -9.99 -7.22 -1.64
CA GLY A 114 -8.79 -6.54 -1.13
C GLY A 114 -7.66 -6.51 -2.15
N ILE A 115 -7.43 -7.62 -2.88
CA ILE A 115 -6.47 -7.68 -3.99
C ILE A 115 -6.80 -6.64 -5.06
N ARG A 116 -8.10 -6.43 -5.33
CA ARG A 116 -8.61 -5.43 -6.28
C ARG A 116 -8.72 -4.00 -5.72
N GLY A 117 -8.39 -3.76 -4.45
CA GLY A 117 -8.56 -2.44 -3.82
C GLY A 117 -10.02 -2.08 -3.47
N GLU A 118 -10.96 -3.02 -3.55
CA GLU A 118 -12.40 -2.77 -3.42
C GLU A 118 -12.91 -2.82 -1.96
N LEU A 119 -12.02 -2.87 -0.97
CA LEU A 119 -12.40 -2.81 0.44
C LEU A 119 -12.53 -1.34 0.91
N PRO A 120 -13.32 -1.07 1.96
CA PRO A 120 -13.56 0.29 2.44
C PRO A 120 -12.25 1.04 2.74
N GLY A 121 -12.08 2.22 2.15
CA GLY A 121 -10.87 3.05 2.36
C GLY A 121 -9.65 2.65 1.53
N GLN A 122 -9.72 1.66 0.63
CA GLN A 122 -8.62 1.33 -0.29
C GLN A 122 -8.71 2.09 -1.62
N ASN A 123 -9.91 2.28 -2.16
CA ASN A 123 -10.14 3.01 -3.40
C ASN A 123 -10.66 4.41 -3.12
N GLN A 124 -9.75 5.35 -2.87
CA GLN A 124 -9.97 6.77 -3.09
C GLN A 124 -9.26 7.19 -4.39
N LEU A 125 -9.73 6.61 -5.50
CA LEU A 125 -9.48 7.11 -6.85
C LEU A 125 -10.84 7.42 -7.48
N THR A 126 -11.57 8.37 -6.88
CA THR A 126 -12.58 9.11 -7.66
C THR A 126 -11.80 10.05 -8.57
N ILE A 127 -11.45 9.57 -9.76
CA ILE A 127 -11.24 10.46 -10.89
C ILE A 127 -12.59 11.19 -11.05
N PRO A 128 -12.65 12.55 -10.94
CA PRO A 128 -13.89 13.24 -11.26
C PRO A 128 -14.27 12.87 -12.69
N ASP A 129 -15.51 12.43 -12.84
CA ASP A 129 -16.10 11.95 -14.07
C ASP A 129 -15.93 13.00 -15.19
N ILE A 130 -14.97 12.77 -16.10
CA ILE A 130 -14.76 13.63 -17.28
C ILE A 130 -15.68 13.18 -18.43
N SER A 131 -16.82 12.57 -18.13
CA SER A 131 -17.81 12.11 -19.11
C SER A 131 -18.84 13.20 -19.39
N ALA A 132 -18.38 14.36 -19.85
CA ALA A 132 -19.22 15.38 -20.47
C ALA A 132 -18.49 16.09 -21.62
N VAL A 133 -17.84 15.33 -22.50
CA VAL A 133 -17.53 15.81 -23.85
C VAL A 133 -17.77 14.65 -24.83
N GLN A 134 -18.98 14.57 -25.36
CA GLN A 134 -19.27 13.81 -26.57
C GLN A 134 -19.50 14.77 -27.73
N THR A 135 -18.66 14.59 -28.75
CA THR A 135 -18.92 14.62 -30.20
C THR A 135 -19.48 15.88 -30.87
N VAL A 136 -18.61 16.48 -31.70
CA VAL A 136 -18.81 16.96 -33.11
C VAL A 136 -17.38 17.27 -33.61
N GLU A 137 -16.86 16.98 -34.79
CA GLU A 137 -17.32 16.37 -36.03
C GLU A 137 -16.03 16.11 -36.84
N GLN A 138 -15.98 15.05 -37.66
CA GLN A 138 -14.85 14.76 -38.53
C GLN A 138 -14.79 15.77 -39.69
N ALA A 139 -13.72 16.57 -39.75
CA ALA A 139 -13.36 17.35 -40.92
C ALA A 139 -11.98 16.91 -41.42
N ALA A 140 -11.99 16.22 -42.56
CA ALA A 140 -10.82 16.08 -43.40
C ALA A 140 -10.57 17.38 -44.17
N ALA A 141 -9.30 17.60 -44.49
CA ALA A 141 -8.74 18.53 -45.47
C ALA A 141 -8.27 19.92 -45.00
N ALA A 142 -6.99 20.15 -45.31
CA ALA A 142 -6.33 21.40 -45.67
C ALA A 142 -5.82 22.35 -44.56
N GLU A 143 -4.48 22.40 -44.52
CA GLU A 143 -3.54 23.53 -44.33
C GLU A 143 -3.95 24.80 -43.54
N VAL A 144 -3.02 25.28 -42.69
CA VAL A 144 -2.41 26.64 -42.69
C VAL A 144 -1.87 27.03 -41.28
N GLN A 145 -0.58 27.40 -41.19
CA GLN A 145 0.06 28.20 -40.10
C GLN A 145 -0.14 29.70 -40.43
N PRO A 146 -0.05 30.74 -39.52
CA PRO A 146 0.92 30.87 -38.42
C PRO A 146 0.51 31.70 -37.15
N VAL A 147 1.33 31.50 -36.11
CA VAL A 147 1.88 32.40 -35.05
C VAL A 147 1.38 33.87 -34.96
N GLU A 148 0.98 34.35 -33.76
CA GLU A 148 1.64 35.47 -33.00
C GLU A 148 0.99 35.80 -31.62
N LYS A 149 1.87 35.89 -30.58
CA LYS A 149 2.01 36.81 -29.41
C LYS A 149 0.75 37.25 -28.62
N GLU A 150 0.71 37.35 -27.28
CA GLU A 150 1.54 38.21 -26.41
C GLU A 150 1.30 37.95 -24.90
N GLU A 151 2.17 38.51 -24.05
CA GLU A 151 2.46 38.27 -22.63
C GLU A 151 1.40 38.62 -21.56
N LYS A 152 1.50 37.95 -20.38
CA LYS A 152 1.63 38.63 -19.05
C LYS A 152 2.12 37.70 -17.92
N LYS A 153 3.27 38.08 -17.33
CA LYS A 153 3.80 37.72 -15.98
C LYS A 153 3.18 38.68 -14.92
N PRO A 154 3.49 38.66 -13.60
CA PRO A 154 4.07 37.65 -12.68
C PRO A 154 3.32 37.49 -11.31
N ALA A 155 3.54 36.37 -10.60
CA ALA A 155 3.60 36.24 -9.12
C ALA A 155 3.95 34.77 -8.77
N GLN A 156 5.16 34.39 -8.32
CA GLN A 156 5.64 34.35 -6.90
C GLN A 156 4.62 33.64 -5.96
N SER A 157 4.92 32.64 -5.14
CA SER A 157 6.17 32.09 -4.57
C SER A 157 5.81 30.94 -3.60
N ALA A 158 6.81 30.13 -3.24
CA ALA A 158 6.91 29.23 -2.08
C ALA A 158 6.71 27.72 -2.34
N ASP A 159 7.87 27.08 -2.54
CA ASP A 159 8.16 25.67 -2.27
C ASP A 159 7.52 25.18 -0.97
N ASN A 160 6.79 24.06 -1.05
CA ASN A 160 6.35 23.29 0.11
C ASN A 160 6.77 21.82 -0.07
N THR A 161 8.07 21.59 -0.15
CA THR A 161 8.62 20.23 -0.02
C THR A 161 8.50 19.82 1.44
N THR A 162 7.38 19.20 1.78
CA THR A 162 7.07 18.81 3.15
C THR A 162 7.59 17.40 3.41
N ALA A 163 8.55 17.24 4.33
CA ALA A 163 9.15 15.95 4.66
C ALA A 163 8.36 15.26 5.79
N SER A 164 8.32 13.93 5.83
CA SER A 164 7.69 13.18 6.93
C SER A 164 8.73 12.54 7.84
N CYS A 165 8.50 12.63 9.16
CA CYS A 165 9.36 12.01 10.16
C CYS A 165 9.25 10.49 10.09
N ARG A 166 10.37 9.78 9.88
CA ARG A 166 10.38 8.30 9.79
C ARG A 166 9.99 7.56 11.08
N TYR A 167 9.95 8.25 12.22
CA TYR A 167 9.70 7.61 13.52
C TYR A 167 8.25 7.71 14.00
N CYS A 168 7.53 8.76 13.59
CA CYS A 168 6.14 8.99 14.01
C CYS A 168 5.21 9.39 12.86
N ASN A 169 5.74 9.47 11.63
CA ASN A 169 5.06 9.95 10.43
C ASN A 169 4.52 11.38 10.49
N PHE A 170 4.91 12.18 11.50
CA PHE A 170 4.54 13.59 11.55
C PHE A 170 5.21 14.37 10.41
N THR A 171 4.42 15.25 9.80
CA THR A 171 4.83 16.10 8.70
C THR A 171 5.68 17.26 9.25
N VAL A 172 6.96 17.25 8.93
CA VAL A 172 7.96 18.21 9.40
C VAL A 172 8.40 19.14 8.27
N GLN A 173 8.64 20.40 8.62
CA GLN A 173 9.28 21.32 7.69
C GLN A 173 10.75 20.92 7.51
N PRO A 174 11.29 20.94 6.28
CA PRO A 174 12.62 20.43 5.96
C PRO A 174 13.77 21.16 6.66
N ALA A 175 13.50 22.33 7.26
CA ALA A 175 14.48 23.11 8.03
C ALA A 175 14.62 22.68 9.51
N SER A 176 13.79 21.75 10.01
CA SER A 176 13.81 21.35 11.42
C SER A 176 14.80 20.22 11.71
N LYS A 177 15.80 20.49 12.57
CA LYS A 177 16.80 19.49 13.01
C LYS A 177 16.19 18.35 13.84
N PHE A 178 15.02 18.57 14.43
CA PHE A 178 14.30 17.62 15.29
C PHE A 178 12.80 17.65 15.00
N CYS A 179 12.13 16.50 15.13
CA CYS A 179 10.69 16.39 14.99
C CYS A 179 9.97 16.96 16.22
N PRO A 180 9.00 17.89 16.08
CA PRO A 180 8.32 18.53 17.20
C PRO A 180 7.38 17.59 17.96
N GLU A 181 6.90 16.52 17.31
CA GLU A 181 5.99 15.55 17.94
C GLU A 181 6.73 14.44 18.70
N CYS A 182 7.80 13.89 18.14
CA CYS A 182 8.48 12.72 18.74
C CYS A 182 9.88 13.01 19.31
N GLY A 183 10.38 14.24 19.17
CA GLY A 183 11.68 14.68 19.72
C GLY A 183 12.92 14.07 19.07
N LYS A 184 12.77 13.18 18.08
CA LYS A 184 13.89 12.52 17.40
C LYS A 184 14.47 13.39 16.28
N SER A 185 15.79 13.35 16.09
CA SER A 185 16.50 14.11 15.06
C SER A 185 16.09 13.64 13.66
N VAL A 186 15.74 14.59 12.79
CA VAL A 186 15.41 14.30 11.38
C VAL A 186 16.64 14.66 10.55
N GLN A 187 17.39 13.65 10.13
CA GLN A 187 18.50 13.84 9.18
C GLN A 187 17.89 13.98 7.78
N ILE A 188 17.47 15.20 7.45
CA ILE A 188 17.07 15.55 6.08
C ILE A 188 18.35 16.01 5.39
N GLU A 189 19.15 15.04 4.93
CA GLU A 189 20.05 15.32 3.82
C GLU A 189 19.13 15.66 2.65
N THR A 190 19.07 16.95 2.33
CA THR A 190 18.39 17.43 1.14
C THR A 190 18.95 16.63 -0.03
N ASN A 191 18.15 15.72 -0.59
CA ASN A 191 18.43 15.16 -1.91
C ASN A 191 18.32 16.32 -2.89
N ILE A 192 19.42 17.07 -3.02
CA ILE A 192 19.62 18.04 -4.07
C ILE A 192 19.80 17.17 -5.32
N PHE A 193 18.75 17.01 -6.10
CA PHE A 193 18.89 16.36 -7.39
C PHE A 193 19.38 17.42 -8.39
N LYS A 194 20.39 17.10 -9.18
CA LYS A 194 20.85 17.95 -10.29
C LYS A 194 20.36 17.39 -11.62
N VAL A 195 20.03 18.28 -12.55
CA VAL A 195 19.54 17.93 -13.88
C VAL A 195 20.71 17.95 -14.86
N CYS A 196 20.82 16.93 -15.71
CA CYS A 196 21.84 16.88 -16.75
C CYS A 196 21.59 17.95 -17.82
N PRO A 197 22.55 18.85 -18.09
CA PRO A 197 22.37 19.92 -19.10
C PRO A 197 22.36 19.41 -20.55
N SER A 198 22.67 18.13 -20.79
CA SER A 198 22.75 17.55 -22.13
C SER A 198 21.57 16.66 -22.50
N CYS A 199 20.83 16.11 -21.53
CA CYS A 199 19.73 15.17 -21.79
C CYS A 199 18.56 15.28 -20.81
N ASP A 200 18.59 16.28 -19.91
CA ASP A 200 17.56 16.57 -18.92
C ASP A 200 17.25 15.45 -17.91
N ALA A 201 18.11 14.43 -17.83
CA ALA A 201 17.99 13.36 -16.84
C ALA A 201 18.26 13.89 -15.41
N VAL A 202 17.36 13.57 -14.49
CA VAL A 202 17.50 13.88 -13.06
C VAL A 202 18.49 12.90 -12.43
N THR A 203 19.53 13.42 -11.79
CA THR A 203 20.60 12.63 -11.16
C THR A 203 20.84 13.12 -9.73
N SER A 204 21.44 12.29 -8.87
CA SER A 204 21.88 12.69 -7.53
C SER A 204 22.96 13.77 -7.58
N ASP A 205 23.05 14.60 -6.52
CA ASP A 205 24.02 15.71 -6.43
C ASP A 205 25.49 15.25 -6.59
N ASP A 206 25.79 14.08 -6.04
CA ASP A 206 27.13 13.48 -5.99
C ASP A 206 27.57 12.84 -7.31
N ALA A 207 26.70 12.77 -8.32
CA ALA A 207 27.01 12.10 -9.57
C ALA A 207 28.06 12.86 -10.41
N ILE A 208 29.19 12.22 -10.70
CA ILE A 208 30.24 12.80 -11.57
C ILE A 208 29.84 12.75 -13.05
N PHE A 209 29.03 11.76 -13.43
CA PHE A 209 28.57 11.50 -14.79
C PHE A 209 27.05 11.27 -14.82
N CYS A 210 26.41 11.66 -15.93
CA CYS A 210 25.00 11.36 -16.16
C CYS A 210 24.79 9.86 -16.44
N SER A 211 23.83 9.23 -15.76
CA SER A 211 23.49 7.82 -15.95
C SER A 211 22.81 7.50 -17.30
N THR A 212 22.29 8.52 -17.99
CA THR A 212 21.56 8.35 -19.25
C THR A 212 22.43 8.64 -20.46
N CYS A 213 23.15 9.76 -20.46
CA CYS A 213 23.97 10.19 -21.62
C CYS A 213 25.49 10.08 -21.40
N HIS A 214 25.94 9.65 -20.20
CA HIS A 214 27.36 9.48 -19.83
C HIS A 214 28.22 10.76 -19.90
N GLN A 215 27.60 11.94 -20.06
CA GLN A 215 28.30 13.22 -20.04
C GLN A 215 28.77 13.56 -18.60
N LYS A 216 30.00 14.05 -18.47
CA LYS A 216 30.56 14.55 -17.19
C LYS A 216 29.90 15.87 -16.80
N PHE A 217 29.53 16.03 -15.53
CA PHE A 217 29.03 17.31 -15.01
C PHE A 217 30.19 18.32 -14.84
N PRO A 218 29.97 19.62 -15.12
CA PRO A 218 30.97 20.65 -14.87
C PRO A 218 31.19 20.87 -13.37
N ASP A 219 32.42 21.14 -12.95
CA ASP A 219 32.85 21.13 -11.55
C ASP A 219 32.25 22.28 -10.68
N ASN A 220 31.38 23.14 -11.23
CA ASN A 220 30.84 24.36 -10.60
C ASN A 220 29.43 24.22 -9.99
N PHE A 221 28.95 23.02 -9.68
CA PHE A 221 27.57 22.80 -9.18
C PHE A 221 27.39 22.83 -7.65
N LEU A 222 28.44 23.12 -6.87
CA LEU A 222 28.44 23.06 -5.39
C LEU A 222 28.52 24.44 -4.71
N GLN A 223 27.70 25.42 -5.11
CA GLN A 223 27.53 26.68 -4.36
C GLN A 223 26.10 26.84 -3.84
#